data_AF-A0A9W7GEP3-F1
#
_entry.id   AF-A0A9W7GEP3-F1
#
_cell.length_a   1.000
_cell.length_b   1.000
_cell.length_c   1.000
_cell.angle_alpha   90.00
_cell.angle_beta   90.00
_cell.angle_gamma   90.00
#
_symmetry.space_group_name_H-M   'P 1'
#
loop_
_entity.id
_entity.type
_entity.pdbx_description
1 polymer ?
#
loop_
_entity_poly.entity_id
_entity_poly.type
_entity_poly.pdbx_seq_one_letter_code
_entity_poly.pdbx_strand_id
1 'polypeptide(L)'
;MAEASPLLMSSPNTHEPLLMSSPVTDPSPAPSAPSEKSCMGTLISVLAPLFMLSAVIVQTVLATSQPYLAAYLALAMSVLGLLIDFANYRRGRTAFFPKVLDTSLFILWTATLLALLLSPPSSPTLKFILIYGGVVNTLFLSLISFMSTCINRPWTFQLAADRVPDESLWKKSPNQSPEADAKQAGFIAVCGSVTNFWGTIFFLMAIGNFLNCYYNTEITDDFKSLTHDDSTMNVLLGIVWGIVLTLIGRRCTPVIVERAKNRLIEKAKVKGWKPPDDSPA
;
A
#
# COMPACT_ATOMS: atom_id res chain seq x y z
N MET A 1 13.38 -83.45 -9.30
CA MET A 1 14.11 -82.17 -9.32
C MET A 1 13.84 -81.50 -7.98
N ALA A 2 14.33 -82.10 -6.89
CA ALA A 2 15.68 -81.99 -6.28
C ALA A 2 15.78 -80.68 -5.46
N GLU A 3 15.46 -80.74 -4.15
CA GLU A 3 16.37 -80.94 -3.00
C GLU A 3 16.96 -79.60 -2.53
N ALA A 4 16.58 -79.10 -1.35
CA ALA A 4 17.11 -79.40 0.00
C ALA A 4 18.28 -78.47 0.41
N SER A 5 18.23 -78.04 1.67
CA SER A 5 19.07 -77.15 2.49
C SER A 5 20.58 -77.54 2.56
N PRO A 6 21.47 -77.07 3.49
CA PRO A 6 21.37 -76.08 4.58
C PRO A 6 22.64 -75.18 4.82
N LEU A 7 22.55 -74.37 5.88
CA LEU A 7 23.58 -73.74 6.72
C LEU A 7 24.95 -74.46 6.81
N LEU A 8 26.05 -73.69 6.82
CA LEU A 8 27.08 -73.77 7.87
C LEU A 8 28.08 -72.61 7.85
N MET A 9 28.52 -72.30 9.07
CA MET A 9 29.41 -71.22 9.52
C MET A 9 30.80 -71.21 8.87
N SER A 10 31.39 -70.01 8.78
CA SER A 10 32.71 -69.77 9.37
C SER A 10 32.93 -68.27 9.60
N SER A 11 33.32 -67.94 10.82
CA SER A 11 33.92 -66.66 11.20
C SER A 11 35.43 -66.89 11.28
N PRO A 12 36.27 -65.90 10.94
CA PRO A 12 37.23 -65.50 11.96
C PRO A 12 37.41 -63.98 12.08
N ASN A 13 37.61 -63.59 13.34
CA ASN A 13 38.09 -62.29 13.79
C ASN A 13 39.40 -61.87 13.11
N THR A 14 39.49 -60.59 12.74
CA THR A 14 40.76 -59.86 12.73
C THR A 14 40.53 -58.35 12.84
N HIS A 15 40.80 -57.84 14.04
CA HIS A 15 41.42 -56.56 14.39
C HIS A 15 41.01 -55.25 13.67
N GLU A 16 40.44 -54.35 14.48
CA GLU A 16 40.44 -52.89 14.28
C GLU A 16 41.85 -52.34 13.99
N PRO A 17 41.92 -51.17 13.31
CA PRO A 17 42.18 -49.97 14.11
C PRO A 17 41.15 -48.86 13.88
N LEU A 18 40.61 -48.38 15.01
CA LEU A 18 39.97 -47.08 15.19
C LEU A 18 40.88 -45.95 14.67
N LEU A 19 40.60 -45.46 13.46
CA LEU A 19 41.04 -44.14 13.03
C LEU A 19 40.01 -43.12 13.53
N MET A 20 40.34 -42.49 14.65
CA MET A 20 39.74 -41.23 15.07
C MET A 20 39.95 -40.20 13.93
N SER A 21 38.90 -39.93 13.15
CA SER A 21 38.85 -38.74 12.33
C SER A 21 38.63 -37.54 13.25
N SER A 22 39.67 -36.73 13.39
CA SER A 22 39.63 -35.42 14.04
C SER A 22 38.42 -34.61 13.57
N PRO A 23 37.78 -33.83 14.45
CA PRO A 23 36.79 -32.87 14.01
C PRO A 23 37.47 -31.84 13.11
N VAL A 24 37.05 -31.77 11.85
CA VAL A 24 37.33 -30.62 11.00
C VAL A 24 36.53 -29.48 11.62
N THR A 25 37.19 -28.63 12.40
CA THR A 25 36.68 -27.31 12.74
C THR A 25 36.51 -26.54 11.45
N ASP A 26 35.28 -26.50 10.92
CA ASP A 26 34.91 -25.53 9.91
C ASP A 26 35.23 -24.13 10.44
N PRO A 27 35.97 -23.30 9.70
CA PRO A 27 36.16 -21.92 10.08
C PRO A 27 34.79 -21.24 10.10
N SER A 28 34.37 -20.83 11.29
CA SER A 28 33.19 -19.99 11.53
C SER A 28 33.21 -18.84 10.52
N PRO A 29 32.18 -18.65 9.67
CA PRO A 29 32.16 -17.55 8.74
C PRO A 29 32.17 -16.26 9.54
N ALA A 30 33.21 -15.44 9.33
CA ALA A 30 33.31 -14.11 9.90
C ALA A 30 31.98 -13.37 9.68
N PRO A 31 31.46 -12.63 10.69
CA PRO A 31 30.23 -11.87 10.53
C PRO A 31 30.41 -10.92 9.35
N SER A 32 29.67 -11.19 8.29
CA SER A 32 29.66 -10.36 7.10
C SER A 32 29.23 -8.95 7.53
N ALA A 33 30.09 -7.98 7.26
CA ALA A 33 29.79 -6.57 7.47
C ALA A 33 28.43 -6.25 6.82
N PRO A 34 27.54 -5.48 7.49
CA PRO A 34 26.23 -5.17 6.95
C PRO A 34 26.41 -4.44 5.61
N SER A 35 26.05 -5.10 4.51
CA SER A 35 26.32 -4.57 3.17
C SER A 35 25.64 -3.21 2.99
N GLU A 36 26.41 -2.18 2.63
CA GLU A 36 25.91 -0.83 2.33
C GLU A 36 24.84 -0.84 1.21
N LYS A 37 24.84 -1.87 0.36
CA LYS A 37 23.80 -2.14 -0.65
C LYS A 37 22.40 -2.38 -0.06
N SER A 38 22.32 -2.84 1.19
CA SER A 38 21.06 -3.12 1.89
C SER A 38 20.42 -1.85 2.45
N CYS A 39 21.22 -0.92 2.98
CA CYS A 39 20.71 0.31 3.60
C CYS A 39 20.14 1.27 2.54
N MET A 40 20.87 1.47 1.45
CA MET A 40 20.43 2.33 0.33
C MET A 40 19.24 1.72 -0.43
N GLY A 41 19.14 0.38 -0.47
CA GLY A 41 17.99 -0.32 -1.03
C GLY A 41 16.72 -0.09 -0.22
N THR A 42 16.81 -0.16 1.10
CA THR A 42 15.69 0.07 2.03
C THR A 42 15.21 1.51 1.99
N LEU A 43 16.14 2.49 1.93
CA LEU A 43 15.79 3.91 1.85
C LEU A 43 14.91 4.21 0.62
N ILE A 44 15.33 3.73 -0.56
CA ILE A 44 14.63 3.97 -1.84
C ILE A 44 13.24 3.31 -1.87
N SER A 45 13.08 2.16 -1.23
CA SER A 45 11.78 1.46 -1.15
C SER A 45 10.76 2.14 -0.23
N VAL A 46 11.19 3.00 0.68
CA VAL A 46 10.29 3.77 1.57
C VAL A 46 9.92 5.14 0.98
N LEU A 47 10.75 5.67 0.07
CA LEU A 47 10.56 7.01 -0.51
C LEU A 47 9.27 7.13 -1.35
N ALA A 48 8.95 6.17 -2.22
CA ALA A 48 7.74 6.27 -3.05
C ALA A 48 6.45 6.42 -2.21
N PRO A 49 6.17 5.57 -1.21
CA PRO A 49 5.05 5.76 -0.30
C PRO A 49 5.05 7.11 0.44
N LEU A 50 6.22 7.63 0.80
CA LEU A 50 6.35 8.94 1.47
C LEU A 50 6.00 10.10 0.52
N PHE A 51 6.44 10.04 -0.73
CA PHE A 51 6.10 11.05 -1.74
C PHE A 51 4.60 11.04 -2.04
N MET A 52 3.99 9.87 -2.16
CA MET A 52 2.54 9.74 -2.41
C MET A 52 1.71 10.21 -1.21
N LEU A 53 2.14 9.89 0.02
CA LEU A 53 1.51 10.43 1.23
C LEU A 53 1.64 11.95 1.31
N SER A 54 2.82 12.47 0.94
CA SER A 54 3.08 13.91 0.93
C SER A 54 2.20 14.63 -0.10
N ALA A 55 1.91 14.03 -1.26
CA ALA A 55 0.99 14.61 -2.24
C ALA A 55 -0.43 14.81 -1.67
N VAL A 56 -0.90 13.88 -0.82
CA VAL A 56 -2.20 13.99 -0.13
C VAL A 56 -2.14 15.02 1.00
N ILE A 57 -1.03 15.11 1.73
CA ILE A 57 -0.85 16.09 2.82
C ILE A 57 -0.73 17.52 2.29
N VAL A 58 0.07 17.72 1.23
CA VAL A 58 0.25 19.02 0.56
C VAL A 58 -1.10 19.59 0.13
N GLN A 59 -1.96 18.74 -0.45
CA GLN A 59 -3.33 19.12 -0.75
C GLN A 59 -4.10 19.54 0.49
N THR A 60 -4.06 18.73 1.54
CA THR A 60 -4.82 18.98 2.78
C THR A 60 -4.43 20.32 3.41
N VAL A 61 -3.15 20.69 3.35
CA VAL A 61 -2.66 21.92 4.01
C VAL A 61 -2.76 23.15 3.11
N LEU A 62 -2.43 23.02 1.82
CA LEU A 62 -2.23 24.17 0.94
C LEU A 62 -3.40 24.41 -0.02
N ALA A 63 -4.23 23.40 -0.35
CA ALA A 63 -5.27 23.59 -1.35
C ALA A 63 -6.33 24.60 -0.92
N THR A 64 -6.51 24.81 0.39
CA THR A 64 -7.48 25.76 0.95
C THR A 64 -6.97 27.20 0.97
N SER A 65 -5.68 27.46 0.71
CA SER A 65 -5.09 28.81 0.74
C SER A 65 -4.38 29.19 -0.57
N GLN A 66 -3.64 28.25 -1.15
CA GLN A 66 -2.77 28.43 -2.31
C GLN A 66 -2.96 27.26 -3.31
N PRO A 67 -4.11 27.20 -4.02
CA PRO A 67 -4.47 26.05 -4.85
C PRO A 67 -3.49 25.77 -6.00
N TYR A 68 -2.91 26.81 -6.62
CA TYR A 68 -1.87 26.64 -7.64
C TYR A 68 -0.62 25.96 -7.10
N LEU A 69 -0.12 26.44 -5.95
CA LEU A 69 1.07 25.88 -5.31
C LEU A 69 0.81 24.45 -4.85
N ALA A 70 -0.37 24.20 -4.26
CA ALA A 70 -0.78 22.86 -3.85
C ALA A 70 -0.79 21.88 -5.03
N ALA A 71 -1.40 22.25 -6.15
CA ALA A 71 -1.47 21.41 -7.34
C ALA A 71 -0.08 21.14 -7.94
N TYR A 72 0.78 22.17 -8.02
CA TYR A 72 2.14 22.02 -8.54
C TYR A 72 2.99 21.09 -7.65
N LEU A 73 3.00 21.32 -6.34
CA LEU A 73 3.77 20.51 -5.40
C LEU A 73 3.24 19.06 -5.37
N ALA A 74 1.92 18.87 -5.33
CA ALA A 74 1.34 17.53 -5.32
C ALA A 74 1.62 16.76 -6.62
N LEU A 75 1.61 17.45 -7.78
CA LEU A 75 2.02 16.86 -9.04
C LEU A 75 3.50 16.47 -9.03
N ALA A 76 4.39 17.36 -8.57
CA ALA A 76 5.82 17.08 -8.48
C ALA A 76 6.10 15.85 -7.59
N MET A 77 5.45 15.77 -6.42
CA MET A 77 5.57 14.60 -5.54
C MET A 77 5.02 13.32 -6.19
N SER A 78 3.92 13.41 -6.94
CA SER A 78 3.35 12.26 -7.67
C SER A 78 4.29 11.77 -8.79
N VAL A 79 4.91 12.69 -9.54
CA VAL A 79 5.90 12.36 -10.58
C VAL A 79 7.13 11.69 -9.96
N LEU A 80 7.68 12.25 -8.88
CA LEU A 80 8.81 11.66 -8.18
C LEU A 80 8.48 10.27 -7.63
N GLY A 81 7.28 10.10 -7.05
CA GLY A 81 6.76 8.81 -6.60
C GLY A 81 6.76 7.78 -7.73
N LEU A 82 6.15 8.11 -8.87
CA LEU A 82 6.08 7.23 -10.05
C LEU A 82 7.47 6.89 -10.62
N LEU A 83 8.38 7.86 -10.68
CA LEU A 83 9.75 7.62 -11.17
C LEU A 83 10.52 6.66 -10.27
N ILE A 84 10.38 6.80 -8.94
CA ILE A 84 10.98 5.89 -7.97
C ILE A 84 10.35 4.50 -8.08
N ASP A 85 9.03 4.42 -8.22
CA ASP A 85 8.30 3.16 -8.37
C ASP A 85 8.70 2.44 -9.66
N PHE A 86 8.88 3.18 -10.77
CA PHE A 86 9.41 2.63 -12.02
C PHE A 86 10.83 2.09 -11.87
N ALA A 87 11.70 2.84 -11.20
CA ALA A 87 13.09 2.41 -10.96
C ALA A 87 13.13 1.16 -10.06
N ASN A 88 12.27 1.08 -9.05
CA ASN A 88 12.14 -0.10 -8.21
C ASN A 88 11.58 -1.30 -8.97
N TYR A 89 10.60 -1.09 -9.86
CA TYR A 89 10.05 -2.13 -10.73
C TYR A 89 11.11 -2.71 -11.66
N ARG A 90 11.89 -1.85 -12.32
CA ARG A 90 13.01 -2.26 -13.18
C ARG A 90 14.08 -3.05 -12.44
N ARG A 91 14.21 -2.83 -11.12
CA ARG A 91 15.13 -3.56 -10.24
C ARG A 91 14.52 -4.81 -9.60
N GLY A 92 13.28 -5.18 -9.96
CA GLY A 92 12.58 -6.33 -9.40
C GLY A 92 12.21 -6.17 -7.92
N ARG A 93 12.14 -4.94 -7.41
CA ARG A 93 11.81 -4.63 -6.00
C ARG A 93 10.34 -4.35 -5.75
N THR A 94 9.55 -4.16 -6.81
CA THR A 94 8.10 -4.00 -6.73
C THR A 94 7.44 -5.01 -7.65
N ALA A 95 6.33 -5.59 -7.19
CA ALA A 95 5.55 -6.59 -7.91
C ALA A 95 4.64 -5.96 -8.95
N PHE A 96 4.20 -4.71 -8.72
CA PHE A 96 3.23 -4.01 -9.55
C PHE A 96 3.76 -2.66 -10.03
N PHE A 97 3.63 -2.40 -11.33
CA PHE A 97 3.82 -1.08 -11.92
C PHE A 97 2.91 -0.88 -13.15
N PRO A 98 2.27 0.29 -13.30
CA PRO A 98 2.16 1.34 -12.30
C PRO A 98 1.10 0.99 -11.24
N LYS A 99 1.24 1.51 -10.01
CA LYS A 99 0.23 1.34 -8.96
C LYS A 99 -0.99 2.20 -9.26
N VAL A 100 -2.18 1.70 -8.94
CA VAL A 100 -3.46 2.35 -9.22
C VAL A 100 -3.55 3.69 -8.50
N LEU A 101 -3.24 3.71 -7.19
CA LEU A 101 -3.30 4.94 -6.40
C LEU A 101 -2.32 6.00 -6.94
N ASP A 102 -1.13 5.59 -7.35
CA ASP A 102 -0.08 6.52 -7.79
C ASP A 102 -0.38 7.12 -9.15
N THR A 103 -0.85 6.29 -10.07
CA THR A 103 -1.32 6.73 -11.40
C THR A 103 -2.51 7.66 -11.27
N SER A 104 -3.45 7.31 -10.38
CA SER A 104 -4.63 8.13 -10.12
C SER A 104 -4.28 9.51 -9.57
N LEU A 105 -3.37 9.59 -8.59
CA LEU A 105 -2.90 10.86 -8.04
C LEU A 105 -2.21 11.71 -9.11
N PHE A 106 -1.34 11.11 -9.93
CA PHE A 106 -0.68 11.81 -11.02
C PHE A 106 -1.68 12.39 -12.04
N ILE A 107 -2.64 11.59 -12.51
CA ILE A 107 -3.66 12.03 -13.47
C ILE A 107 -4.51 13.15 -12.87
N LEU A 108 -4.94 12.97 -11.62
CA LEU A 108 -5.77 13.93 -10.90
C LEU A 108 -5.08 15.29 -10.77
N TRP A 109 -3.83 15.30 -10.28
CA TRP A 109 -3.07 16.55 -10.11
C TRP A 109 -2.71 17.20 -11.44
N THR A 110 -2.43 16.41 -12.47
CA THR A 110 -2.23 16.93 -13.83
C THR A 110 -3.51 17.60 -14.33
N ALA A 111 -4.66 16.95 -14.17
CA ALA A 111 -5.95 17.49 -14.59
C ALA A 111 -6.31 18.76 -13.81
N THR A 112 -6.12 18.80 -12.49
CA THR A 112 -6.35 19.99 -11.67
C THR A 112 -5.45 21.15 -12.10
N LEU A 113 -4.15 20.90 -12.28
CA LEU A 113 -3.21 21.94 -12.69
C LEU A 113 -3.53 22.48 -14.09
N LEU A 114 -3.80 21.59 -15.05
CA LEU A 114 -4.22 22.00 -16.39
C LEU A 114 -5.52 22.79 -16.35
N ALA A 115 -6.50 22.37 -15.54
CA ALA A 115 -7.76 23.09 -15.40
C ALA A 115 -7.53 24.49 -14.78
N LEU A 116 -6.64 24.63 -13.81
CA LEU A 116 -6.25 25.93 -13.23
C LEU A 116 -5.51 26.84 -14.22
N LEU A 117 -4.67 26.29 -15.10
CA LEU A 117 -3.85 27.05 -16.05
C LEU A 117 -4.61 27.42 -17.34
N LEU A 118 -5.52 26.55 -17.79
CA LEU A 118 -6.24 26.72 -19.06
C LEU A 118 -7.60 27.38 -18.90
N SER A 119 -8.13 27.48 -17.67
CA SER A 119 -9.40 28.18 -17.44
C SER A 119 -9.24 29.69 -17.66
N PRO A 120 -10.18 30.34 -18.37
CA PRO A 120 -10.14 31.79 -18.55
C PRO A 120 -10.13 32.53 -17.21
N PRO A 121 -9.40 33.66 -17.10
CA PRO A 121 -9.43 34.52 -15.93
C PRO A 121 -10.87 34.89 -15.57
N SER A 122 -11.18 34.87 -14.28
CA SER A 122 -12.50 35.24 -13.74
C SER A 122 -13.70 34.40 -14.22
N SER A 123 -13.47 33.25 -14.86
CA SER A 123 -14.55 32.34 -15.25
C SER A 123 -15.19 31.63 -14.05
N PRO A 124 -16.49 31.30 -14.10
CA PRO A 124 -17.14 30.47 -13.07
C PRO A 124 -16.44 29.12 -12.87
N THR A 125 -15.89 28.55 -13.94
CA THR A 125 -15.11 27.32 -13.91
C THR A 125 -13.85 27.47 -13.08
N LEU A 126 -13.06 28.53 -13.30
CA LEU A 126 -11.87 28.80 -12.50
C LEU A 126 -12.23 28.98 -11.02
N LYS A 127 -13.29 29.75 -10.74
CA LYS A 127 -13.78 29.94 -9.36
C LYS A 127 -14.12 28.61 -8.69
N PHE A 128 -14.84 27.74 -9.40
CA PHE A 128 -15.19 26.41 -8.90
C PHE A 128 -13.94 25.58 -8.61
N ILE A 129 -12.96 25.54 -9.53
CA ILE A 129 -11.75 24.74 -9.34
C ILE A 129 -10.90 25.28 -8.18
N LEU A 130 -10.79 26.60 -8.02
CA LEU A 130 -10.06 27.21 -6.92
C LEU A 130 -10.67 26.84 -5.56
N ILE A 131 -11.98 26.99 -5.40
CA ILE A 131 -12.67 26.72 -4.13
C ILE A 131 -12.79 25.21 -3.86
N TYR A 132 -13.21 24.43 -4.86
CA TYR A 132 -13.64 23.04 -4.67
C TYR A 132 -12.67 22.00 -5.24
N GLY A 133 -11.58 22.40 -5.92
CA GLY A 133 -10.62 21.46 -6.51
C GLY A 133 -10.02 20.49 -5.50
N GLY A 134 -9.72 20.98 -4.28
CA GLY A 134 -9.28 20.14 -3.17
C GLY A 134 -10.33 19.10 -2.76
N VAL A 135 -11.61 19.48 -2.69
CA VAL A 135 -12.72 18.58 -2.35
C VAL A 135 -12.90 17.52 -3.43
N VAL A 136 -12.93 17.93 -4.71
CA VAL A 136 -13.06 17.03 -5.87
C VAL A 136 -11.95 16.00 -5.87
N ASN A 137 -10.72 16.43 -5.61
CA ASN A 137 -9.57 15.53 -5.62
C ASN A 137 -9.66 14.49 -4.49
N THR A 138 -10.05 14.88 -3.28
CA THR A 138 -10.23 13.93 -2.17
C THR A 138 -11.41 12.97 -2.42
N LEU A 139 -12.52 13.46 -2.99
CA LEU A 139 -13.64 12.60 -3.41
C LEU A 139 -13.21 11.59 -4.47
N PHE A 140 -12.35 11.98 -5.40
CA PHE A 140 -11.84 11.08 -6.42
C PHE A 140 -11.01 9.94 -5.81
N LEU A 141 -10.18 10.21 -4.79
CA LEU A 141 -9.44 9.18 -4.05
C LEU A 141 -10.37 8.18 -3.34
N SER A 142 -11.47 8.69 -2.76
CA SER A 142 -12.52 7.84 -2.20
C SER A 142 -13.12 6.93 -3.28
N LEU A 143 -13.51 7.51 -4.42
CA LEU A 143 -14.08 6.77 -5.56
C LEU A 143 -13.12 5.69 -6.07
N ILE A 144 -11.85 6.02 -6.31
CA ILE A 144 -10.84 5.07 -6.76
C ILE A 144 -10.66 3.93 -5.76
N SER A 145 -10.71 4.22 -4.47
CA SER A 145 -10.61 3.19 -3.43
C SER A 145 -11.73 2.16 -3.60
N PHE A 146 -12.98 2.60 -3.69
CA PHE A 146 -14.11 1.68 -3.91
C PHE A 146 -14.05 0.97 -5.26
N MET A 147 -13.77 1.69 -6.34
CA MET A 147 -13.67 1.12 -7.69
C MET A 147 -12.57 0.07 -7.81
N SER A 148 -11.41 0.31 -7.16
CA SER A 148 -10.30 -0.65 -7.14
C SER A 148 -10.69 -1.96 -6.46
N THR A 149 -11.51 -1.89 -5.41
CA THR A 149 -12.08 -3.09 -4.77
C THR A 149 -13.09 -3.79 -5.68
N CYS A 150 -13.95 -3.05 -6.39
CA CYS A 150 -14.94 -3.63 -7.31
C CYS A 150 -14.32 -4.42 -8.47
N ILE A 151 -13.16 -4.00 -8.97
CA ILE A 151 -12.41 -4.72 -10.01
C ILE A 151 -11.51 -5.85 -9.44
N ASN A 152 -11.67 -6.20 -8.16
CA ASN A 152 -10.84 -7.17 -7.43
C ASN A 152 -9.33 -6.85 -7.49
N ARG A 153 -8.97 -5.57 -7.61
CA ARG A 153 -7.58 -5.08 -7.56
C ARG A 153 -7.46 -3.91 -6.60
N PRO A 154 -7.73 -4.11 -5.30
CA PRO A 154 -7.61 -3.06 -4.31
C PRO A 154 -6.19 -2.47 -4.34
N TRP A 155 -6.05 -1.14 -4.34
CA TRP A 155 -4.72 -0.53 -4.43
C TRP A 155 -3.83 -0.89 -3.22
N THR A 156 -4.44 -1.19 -2.05
CA THR A 156 -3.68 -1.67 -0.88
C THR A 156 -3.02 -3.03 -1.15
N PHE A 157 -3.62 -3.88 -1.98
CA PHE A 157 -3.01 -5.16 -2.38
C PHE A 157 -1.73 -4.94 -3.16
N GLN A 158 -1.70 -3.96 -4.08
CA GLN A 158 -0.50 -3.63 -4.86
C GLN A 158 0.64 -3.12 -3.96
N LEU A 159 0.31 -2.34 -2.93
CA LEU A 159 1.29 -1.88 -1.93
C LEU A 159 1.72 -2.99 -0.96
N ALA A 160 0.83 -3.91 -0.62
CA ALA A 160 1.11 -5.00 0.31
C ALA A 160 1.97 -6.08 -0.35
N ALA A 161 1.76 -6.38 -1.63
CA ALA A 161 2.53 -7.36 -2.37
C ALA A 161 4.03 -7.04 -2.40
N ASP A 162 4.40 -5.76 -2.45
CA ASP A 162 5.80 -5.32 -2.39
C ASP A 162 6.48 -5.62 -1.03
N ARG A 163 5.70 -5.98 0.01
CA ARG A 163 6.19 -6.26 1.36
C ARG A 163 5.94 -7.70 1.83
N VAL A 164 5.11 -8.45 1.11
CA VAL A 164 4.78 -9.83 1.46
C VAL A 164 5.77 -10.76 0.76
N PRO A 165 6.59 -11.53 1.51
CA PRO A 165 7.61 -12.39 0.93
C PRO A 165 7.04 -13.61 0.20
N ASP A 166 5.82 -14.03 0.55
CA ASP A 166 5.16 -15.16 -0.08
C ASP A 166 4.49 -14.73 -1.40
N GLU A 167 5.17 -15.04 -2.53
CA GLU A 167 4.65 -14.74 -3.88
C GLU A 167 3.31 -15.43 -4.16
N SER A 168 3.02 -16.57 -3.53
CA SER A 168 1.78 -17.33 -3.79
C SER A 168 0.52 -16.55 -3.40
N LEU A 169 0.66 -15.55 -2.51
CA LEU A 169 -0.43 -14.68 -2.07
C LEU A 169 -0.79 -13.60 -3.09
N TRP A 170 0.08 -13.28 -4.05
CA TRP A 170 -0.15 -12.19 -5.00
C TRP A 170 0.11 -12.52 -6.46
N LYS A 171 0.80 -13.62 -6.76
CA LYS A 171 1.10 -14.10 -8.12
C LYS A 171 0.47 -15.47 -8.33
N LYS A 172 -0.47 -15.54 -9.27
CA LYS A 172 -1.16 -16.80 -9.59
C LYS A 172 -0.24 -17.75 -10.35
N SER A 173 -0.12 -18.98 -9.87
CA SER A 173 0.60 -20.06 -10.58
C SER A 173 -0.38 -20.94 -11.35
N PRO A 174 -0.04 -21.42 -12.57
CA PRO A 174 -0.91 -22.33 -13.33
C PRO A 174 -1.18 -23.66 -12.61
N ASN A 175 -0.32 -24.07 -11.67
CA ASN A 175 -0.46 -25.31 -10.89
C ASN A 175 -0.73 -25.04 -9.40
N GLN A 176 -1.38 -23.92 -9.07
CA GLN A 176 -1.65 -23.53 -7.68
C GLN A 176 -2.64 -24.48 -7.03
N SER A 177 -2.37 -24.88 -5.78
CA SER A 177 -3.30 -25.73 -5.03
C SER A 177 -4.58 -24.96 -4.68
N PRO A 178 -5.73 -25.65 -4.51
CA PRO A 178 -6.97 -24.99 -4.07
C PRO A 178 -6.83 -24.25 -2.73
N GLU A 179 -5.94 -24.72 -1.86
CA GLU A 179 -5.65 -24.05 -0.58
C GLU A 179 -4.89 -22.73 -0.80
N ALA A 180 -3.92 -22.71 -1.71
CA ALA A 180 -3.18 -21.50 -2.05
C ALA A 180 -4.07 -20.48 -2.77
N ASP A 181 -5.00 -20.93 -3.63
CA ASP A 181 -6.02 -20.06 -4.23
C ASP A 181 -6.94 -19.43 -3.17
N ALA A 182 -7.35 -20.22 -2.16
CA ALA A 182 -8.15 -19.72 -1.04
C ALA A 182 -7.38 -18.70 -0.18
N LYS A 183 -6.08 -18.94 0.09
CA LYS A 183 -5.21 -18.01 0.80
C LYS A 183 -5.03 -16.69 0.02
N GLN A 184 -4.81 -16.75 -1.29
CA GLN A 184 -4.74 -15.57 -2.15
C GLN A 184 -6.07 -14.78 -2.13
N ALA A 185 -7.21 -15.47 -2.28
CA ALA A 185 -8.52 -14.83 -2.22
C ALA A 185 -8.77 -14.15 -0.85
N GLY A 186 -8.38 -14.82 0.24
CA GLY A 186 -8.44 -14.24 1.60
C GLY A 186 -7.57 -13.00 1.74
N PHE A 187 -6.34 -13.03 1.22
CA PHE A 187 -5.43 -11.88 1.23
C PHE A 187 -6.00 -10.69 0.44
N ILE A 188 -6.54 -10.92 -0.76
CA ILE A 188 -7.20 -9.89 -1.57
C ILE A 188 -8.41 -9.31 -0.82
N ALA A 189 -9.21 -10.14 -0.15
CA ALA A 189 -10.37 -9.69 0.63
C ALA A 189 -9.98 -8.82 1.84
N VAL A 190 -8.90 -9.15 2.54
CA VAL A 190 -8.35 -8.31 3.61
C VAL A 190 -7.88 -6.97 3.05
N CYS A 191 -7.12 -6.98 1.95
CA CYS A 191 -6.65 -5.76 1.29
C CYS A 191 -7.81 -4.90 0.78
N GLY A 192 -8.88 -5.52 0.27
CA GLY A 192 -10.12 -4.84 -0.12
C GLY A 192 -10.82 -4.17 1.05
N SER A 193 -10.85 -4.82 2.22
CA SER A 193 -11.42 -4.24 3.45
C SER A 193 -10.63 -3.01 3.90
N VAL A 194 -9.30 -3.07 3.87
CA VAL A 194 -8.43 -1.91 4.19
C VAL A 194 -8.60 -0.78 3.17
N THR A 195 -8.67 -1.13 1.88
CA THR A 195 -8.88 -0.17 0.79
C THR A 195 -10.20 0.58 0.94
N ASN A 196 -11.29 -0.15 1.20
CA ASN A 196 -12.61 0.47 1.42
C ASN A 196 -12.62 1.35 2.68
N PHE A 197 -11.95 0.93 3.74
CA PHE A 197 -11.82 1.73 4.96
C PHE A 197 -11.11 3.07 4.68
N TRP A 198 -9.99 3.06 3.96
CA TRP A 198 -9.32 4.30 3.52
C TRP A 198 -10.17 5.12 2.56
N GLY A 199 -10.96 4.48 1.69
CA GLY A 199 -11.98 5.16 0.87
C GLY A 199 -12.98 5.95 1.73
N THR A 200 -13.49 5.35 2.81
CA THR A 200 -14.35 6.04 3.78
C THR A 200 -13.63 7.20 4.48
N ILE A 201 -12.36 7.02 4.85
CA ILE A 201 -11.55 8.10 5.45
C ILE A 201 -11.41 9.28 4.48
N PHE A 202 -11.10 9.03 3.20
CA PHE A 202 -11.05 10.09 2.19
C PHE A 202 -12.41 10.77 2.00
N PHE A 203 -13.51 10.01 1.99
CA PHE A 203 -14.84 10.60 1.93
C PHE A 203 -15.13 11.55 3.10
N LEU A 204 -14.77 11.16 4.32
CA LEU A 204 -14.93 12.01 5.51
C LEU A 204 -14.03 13.26 5.45
N MET A 205 -12.81 13.14 4.92
CA MET A 205 -11.93 14.29 4.70
C MET A 205 -12.58 15.28 3.71
N ALA A 206 -13.14 14.77 2.61
CA ALA A 206 -13.82 15.60 1.63
C ALA A 206 -15.03 16.34 2.21
N ILE A 207 -15.80 15.71 3.12
CA ILE A 207 -16.91 16.38 3.80
C ILE A 207 -16.41 17.56 4.63
N GLY A 208 -15.38 17.39 5.45
CA GLY A 208 -14.84 18.49 6.26
C GLY A 208 -14.32 19.63 5.40
N ASN A 209 -13.57 19.30 4.34
CA ASN A 209 -13.08 20.29 3.38
C ASN A 209 -14.24 21.00 2.67
N PHE A 210 -15.29 20.27 2.27
CA PHE A 210 -16.48 20.84 1.65
C PHE A 210 -17.18 21.84 2.56
N LEU A 211 -17.36 21.51 3.84
CA LEU A 211 -17.97 22.42 4.81
C LEU A 211 -17.14 23.70 4.98
N ASN A 212 -15.81 23.59 5.03
CA ASN A 212 -14.94 24.77 5.04
C ASN A 212 -15.09 25.60 3.75
N CYS A 213 -14.99 24.96 2.59
CA CYS A 213 -15.09 25.64 1.30
C CYS A 213 -16.45 26.31 1.06
N TYR A 214 -17.54 25.67 1.49
CA TYR A 214 -18.90 26.14 1.21
C TYR A 214 -19.33 27.28 2.14
N TYR A 215 -18.96 27.23 3.42
CA TYR A 215 -19.42 28.19 4.42
C TYR A 215 -18.39 29.25 4.81
N ASN A 216 -17.11 29.06 4.44
CA ASN A 216 -16.00 29.82 5.03
C ASN A 216 -14.90 30.18 4.02
N THR A 217 -15.14 30.06 2.71
CA THR A 217 -14.10 30.34 1.71
C THR A 217 -14.62 31.25 0.60
N GLU A 218 -13.90 32.34 0.39
CA GLU A 218 -14.08 33.24 -0.75
C GLU A 218 -12.79 33.30 -1.59
N ILE A 219 -12.90 33.87 -2.79
CA ILE A 219 -11.76 34.06 -3.70
C ILE A 219 -11.31 35.52 -3.60
N THR A 220 -10.00 35.74 -3.50
CA THR A 220 -9.43 37.09 -3.56
C THR A 220 -9.63 37.76 -4.91
N ASP A 221 -9.65 39.09 -4.94
CA ASP A 221 -9.86 39.87 -6.18
C ASP A 221 -8.82 39.56 -7.28
N ASP A 222 -7.65 39.03 -6.90
CA ASP A 222 -6.58 38.64 -7.81
C ASP A 222 -6.74 37.22 -8.42
N PHE A 223 -7.77 36.47 -8.02
CA PHE A 223 -8.07 35.11 -8.47
C PHE A 223 -6.92 34.10 -8.29
N LYS A 224 -6.00 34.36 -7.35
CA LYS A 224 -4.83 33.49 -7.11
C LYS A 224 -4.87 32.79 -5.77
N SER A 225 -5.52 33.40 -4.78
CA SER A 225 -5.60 32.89 -3.42
C SER A 225 -7.04 32.79 -2.94
N LEU A 226 -7.19 32.13 -1.79
CA LEU A 226 -8.45 31.98 -1.09
C LEU A 226 -8.39 32.76 0.22
N THR A 227 -9.50 33.41 0.57
CA THR A 227 -9.72 34.07 1.86
C THR A 227 -10.77 33.32 2.66
N HIS A 228 -10.71 33.48 3.98
CA HIS A 228 -11.62 32.82 4.91
C HIS A 228 -12.20 33.81 5.90
N ASP A 229 -13.51 33.75 6.11
CA ASP A 229 -14.23 34.65 7.03
C ASP A 229 -13.88 34.34 8.49
N ASP A 230 -13.81 33.04 8.82
CA ASP A 230 -13.39 32.51 10.11
C ASP A 230 -12.11 31.68 9.98
N SER A 231 -11.01 32.27 10.47
CA SER A 231 -9.71 31.61 10.54
C SER A 231 -9.73 30.31 11.36
N THR A 232 -10.57 30.23 12.39
CA THR A 232 -10.71 29.07 13.28
C THR A 232 -11.33 27.91 12.52
N MET A 233 -12.41 28.17 11.78
CA MET A 233 -13.07 27.17 10.95
C MET A 233 -12.13 26.64 9.86
N ASN A 234 -11.32 27.51 9.24
CA ASN A 234 -10.32 27.09 8.27
C ASN A 234 -9.24 26.20 8.88
N VAL A 235 -8.73 26.53 10.07
CA VAL A 235 -7.75 25.69 10.76
C VAL A 235 -8.36 24.34 11.14
N LEU A 236 -9.55 24.34 11.75
CA LEU A 236 -10.19 23.12 12.24
C LEU A 236 -10.60 22.19 11.09
N LEU A 237 -11.33 22.69 10.10
CA LEU A 237 -11.91 21.89 9.03
C LEU A 237 -10.98 21.75 7.81
N GLY A 238 -10.20 22.79 7.49
CA GLY A 238 -9.27 22.77 6.37
C GLY A 238 -7.98 22.01 6.67
N ILE A 239 -7.43 22.12 7.88
CA ILE A 239 -6.11 21.56 8.21
C ILE A 239 -6.22 20.40 9.20
N VAL A 240 -6.74 20.66 10.41
CA VAL A 240 -6.72 19.70 11.52
C VAL A 240 -7.55 18.46 11.20
N TRP A 241 -8.71 18.65 10.58
CA TRP A 241 -9.63 17.57 10.21
C TRP A 241 -8.96 16.48 9.36
N GLY A 242 -8.26 16.87 8.29
CA GLY A 242 -7.55 15.93 7.43
C GLY A 242 -6.39 15.22 8.15
N ILE A 243 -5.65 15.93 9.00
CA ILE A 243 -4.56 15.34 9.80
C ILE A 243 -5.14 14.29 10.77
N VAL A 244 -6.18 14.64 11.52
CA VAL A 244 -6.81 13.76 12.51
C VAL A 244 -7.38 12.51 11.83
N LEU A 245 -8.09 12.66 10.71
CA LEU A 245 -8.62 11.52 9.96
C LEU A 245 -7.52 10.60 9.41
N THR A 246 -6.39 11.16 8.98
CA THR A 246 -5.22 10.35 8.55
C THR A 246 -4.65 9.55 9.73
N LEU A 247 -4.55 10.17 10.91
CA LEU A 247 -4.07 9.49 12.12
C LEU A 247 -5.04 8.40 12.59
N ILE A 248 -6.35 8.66 12.53
CA ILE A 248 -7.40 7.65 12.80
C ILE A 248 -7.28 6.50 11.80
N GLY A 249 -7.17 6.80 10.50
CA GLY A 249 -6.94 5.81 9.45
C GLY A 249 -5.77 4.89 9.76
N ARG A 250 -4.61 5.48 10.09
CA ARG A 250 -3.41 4.74 10.47
C ARG A 250 -3.62 3.88 11.73
N ARG A 251 -4.20 4.44 12.79
CA ARG A 251 -4.40 3.74 14.09
C ARG A 251 -5.43 2.62 14.01
N CYS A 252 -6.47 2.77 13.20
CA CYS A 252 -7.54 1.79 13.06
C CYS A 252 -7.25 0.71 12.00
N THR A 253 -6.32 0.94 11.07
CA THR A 253 -5.97 -0.05 10.02
C THR A 253 -5.69 -1.46 10.59
N PRO A 254 -4.91 -1.65 11.68
CA PRO A 254 -4.69 -2.98 12.26
C PRO A 254 -5.98 -3.66 12.72
N VAL A 255 -6.90 -2.90 13.34
CA VAL A 255 -8.20 -3.40 13.80
C VAL A 255 -9.08 -3.81 12.62
N ILE A 256 -9.03 -3.06 11.50
CA ILE A 256 -9.74 -3.41 10.28
C ILE A 256 -9.19 -4.71 9.67
N VAL A 257 -7.86 -4.88 9.66
CA VAL A 257 -7.21 -6.11 9.21
C VAL A 257 -7.66 -7.30 10.06
N GLU A 258 -7.64 -7.18 11.38
CA GLU A 258 -8.06 -8.24 12.30
C GLU A 258 -9.55 -8.61 12.11
N ARG A 259 -10.44 -7.61 12.03
CA ARG A 259 -11.86 -7.82 11.76
C ARG A 259 -12.10 -8.50 10.41
N ALA A 260 -11.36 -8.10 9.38
CA ALA A 260 -11.47 -8.71 8.06
C ALA A 260 -11.03 -10.19 8.09
N LYS A 261 -9.92 -10.50 8.77
CA LYS A 261 -9.45 -11.88 8.98
C LYS A 261 -10.50 -12.71 9.73
N ASN A 262 -11.05 -12.21 10.84
CA ASN A 262 -12.04 -12.92 11.64
C ASN A 262 -13.31 -13.23 10.82
N ARG A 263 -13.80 -12.28 10.02
CA ARG A 263 -14.94 -12.49 9.11
C ARG A 263 -14.67 -13.58 8.06
N LEU A 264 -13.43 -13.69 7.57
CA LEU A 264 -13.07 -14.75 6.64
C LEU A 264 -13.08 -16.12 7.32
N ILE A 265 -12.54 -16.21 8.54
CA ILE A 265 -12.56 -17.43 9.35
C ILE A 265 -13.99 -17.87 9.66
N GLU A 266 -14.85 -16.95 10.09
CA GLU A 266 -16.28 -17.22 10.32
C GLU A 266 -16.97 -17.74 9.07
N LYS A 267 -16.76 -17.09 7.93
CA LYS A 267 -17.32 -17.55 6.64
C LYS A 267 -16.81 -18.94 6.23
N ALA A 268 -15.56 -19.27 6.55
CA ALA A 268 -14.99 -20.57 6.26
C ALA A 268 -15.58 -21.66 7.18
N LYS A 269 -15.75 -21.38 8.47
CA LYS A 269 -16.40 -22.27 9.44
C LYS A 269 -17.85 -22.59 9.04
N VAL A 270 -18.62 -21.59 8.59
CA VAL A 270 -20.01 -21.78 8.12
C VAL A 270 -20.08 -22.65 6.87
N LYS A 271 -19.03 -22.68 6.04
CA LYS A 271 -18.93 -23.53 4.84
C LYS A 271 -18.34 -24.93 5.11
N GLY A 272 -18.14 -25.31 6.37
CA GLY A 272 -17.56 -26.60 6.75
C GLY A 272 -16.05 -26.73 6.49
N TRP A 273 -15.36 -25.60 6.27
CA TRP A 273 -13.90 -25.59 6.07
C TRP A 273 -13.19 -25.57 7.42
N LYS A 274 -12.30 -26.55 7.68
CA LYS A 274 -11.36 -26.52 8.81
C LYS A 274 -10.11 -25.73 8.40
N PRO A 275 -9.67 -24.76 9.20
CA PRO A 275 -8.39 -24.09 8.94
C PRO A 275 -7.23 -25.10 9.01
N PRO A 276 -6.17 -24.92 8.21
CA PRO A 276 -4.94 -25.67 8.39
C PRO A 276 -4.39 -25.38 9.79
N ASP A 277 -4.06 -26.42 10.53
CA ASP A 277 -3.46 -26.29 11.86
C ASP A 277 -2.13 -25.55 11.72
N ASP A 278 -1.99 -24.42 12.42
CA ASP A 278 -0.71 -23.72 12.64
C ASP A 278 0.18 -24.53 13.62
N SER A 279 0.30 -25.85 13.41
CA SER A 279 1.23 -26.68 14.17
C SER A 279 2.61 -26.58 13.52
N PRO A 280 3.63 -26.08 14.23
CA PRO A 280 5.00 -26.17 13.75
C PRO A 280 5.39 -27.65 13.65
N ALA A 281 5.81 -28.06 12.44
CA ALA A 281 6.49 -29.33 12.21
C ALA A 281 7.98 -29.20 12.56
#